data_AF-A0A356FC75-F1
#
_entry.id   AF-A0A356FC75-F1
#
_cell.length_a   1.000
_cell.length_b   1.000
_cell.length_c   1.000
_cell.angle_alpha   90.00
_cell.angle_beta   90.00
_cell.angle_gamma   90.00
#
_symmetry.space_group_name_H-M   'P 1'
#
loop_
_entity.id
_entity.type
_entity.pdbx_description
1 polymer ?
#
loop_
_entity_poly.entity_id
_entity_poly.type
_entity_poly.pdbx_seq_one_letter_code
_entity_poly.pdbx_strand_id
1 'polypeptide(L)'
;MENLLYLLSACLLIIGLKMLGSPKTAVRGNAIGAIGMLIAAGVALLLSRDAGGAPLEISREALIAIGVGLAAGTLVGIIASQKVQMTAIPQMVALFNGLGGAASALVSTIDLFNKKAGSSVELTLSVPAALSVLIGGVTLTGSAIAFAKLQGLIGGRPLVYPLQKPLNLLLLLGAIASGCWLAAEPLDPMPLYCLAGSAAILGVLSVLPIG
;
A
#
# COMPACT_ATOMS: atom_id res chain seq x y z
N MET A 1 19.85 -16.77 6.67
CA MET A 1 20.50 -15.56 6.12
C MET A 1 19.46 -14.50 5.80
N GLU A 2 18.38 -14.83 5.08
CA GLU A 2 17.23 -13.95 4.80
C GLU A 2 16.71 -13.16 6.01
N ASN A 3 16.29 -13.85 7.07
CA ASN A 3 15.77 -13.21 8.29
C ASN A 3 16.74 -12.21 8.94
N LEU A 4 18.05 -12.47 8.85
CA LEU A 4 19.07 -11.55 9.36
C LEU A 4 19.17 -10.29 8.50
N LEU A 5 19.04 -10.42 7.18
CA LEU A 5 19.03 -9.29 6.25
C LEU A 5 17.75 -8.46 6.37
N TYR A 6 16.59 -9.08 6.62
CA TYR A 6 15.36 -8.35 6.94
C TYR A 6 15.47 -7.61 8.28
N LEU A 7 16.03 -8.25 9.31
CA LEU A 7 16.30 -7.59 10.58
C LEU A 7 17.24 -6.40 10.41
N LEU A 8 18.32 -6.57 9.63
CA LEU A 8 19.25 -5.49 9.29
C LEU A 8 18.53 -4.35 8.57
N SER A 9 17.70 -4.67 7.57
CA SER A 9 16.91 -3.68 6.82
C SER A 9 15.97 -2.89 7.72
N ALA A 10 15.25 -3.58 8.62
CA ALA A 10 14.35 -2.97 9.59
C ALA A 10 15.12 -2.03 10.54
N CYS A 11 16.28 -2.46 11.05
CA CYS A 11 17.14 -1.61 11.88
C CYS A 11 17.60 -0.36 11.13
N LEU A 12 18.04 -0.48 9.88
CA LEU A 12 18.47 0.65 9.05
C LEU A 12 17.31 1.62 8.79
N LEU A 13 16.10 1.12 8.49
CA LEU A 13 14.91 1.95 8.32
C LEU A 13 14.55 2.72 9.60
N ILE A 14 14.58 2.07 10.76
CA ILE A 14 14.30 2.71 12.06
C ILE A 14 15.35 3.80 12.36
N ILE A 15 16.63 3.51 12.14
CA ILE A 15 17.72 4.49 12.32
C ILE A 15 17.56 5.66 11.34
N GLY A 16 17.26 5.37 10.08
CA GLY A 16 17.00 6.37 9.04
C GLY A 16 15.88 7.33 9.45
N LEU A 17 14.73 6.79 9.87
CA LEU A 17 13.57 7.57 10.35
C LEU A 17 13.94 8.42 11.57
N LYS A 18 14.66 7.86 12.56
CA LYS A 18 15.11 8.61 13.73
C LYS A 18 16.01 9.79 13.35
N MET A 19 16.88 9.60 12.36
CA MET A 19 17.80 10.65 11.88
C MET A 19 17.11 11.73 11.05
N LEU A 20 15.95 11.45 10.44
CA LEU A 20 15.14 12.46 9.75
C LEU A 20 14.54 13.49 10.71
N GLY A 21 14.45 13.19 12.02
CA GLY A 21 13.94 14.12 13.03
C GLY A 21 14.83 15.33 13.35
N SER A 22 16.05 15.41 12.79
CA SER A 22 16.94 16.56 12.98
C SER A 22 17.55 17.03 11.65
N PRO A 23 17.55 18.34 11.34
CA PRO A 23 18.14 18.88 10.12
C PRO A 23 19.62 18.49 9.93
N LYS A 24 20.38 18.37 11.02
CA LYS A 24 21.81 18.01 10.99
C LYS A 24 22.05 16.59 10.46
N THR A 25 21.11 15.68 10.69
CA THR A 25 21.24 14.26 10.34
C THR A 25 20.34 13.83 9.19
N ALA A 26 19.41 14.68 8.74
CA ALA A 26 18.37 14.33 7.78
C ALA A 26 18.90 13.72 6.46
N VAL A 27 19.93 14.34 5.85
CA VAL A 27 20.50 13.83 4.58
C VAL A 27 21.08 12.42 4.74
N ARG A 28 21.80 12.17 5.83
CA ARG A 28 22.35 10.84 6.15
C ARG A 28 21.24 9.84 6.49
N GLY A 29 20.22 10.29 7.23
CA GLY A 29 19.05 9.49 7.58
C GLY A 29 18.32 8.98 6.34
N ASN A 30 18.12 9.85 5.35
CA ASN A 30 17.52 9.47 4.07
C ASN A 30 18.36 8.41 3.32
N ALA A 31 19.68 8.59 3.26
CA ALA A 31 20.56 7.62 2.61
C ALA A 31 20.56 6.25 3.31
N ILE A 32 20.58 6.22 4.65
CA ILE A 32 20.50 4.98 5.44
C ILE A 32 19.16 4.27 5.21
N GLY A 33 18.06 5.02 5.19
CA GLY A 33 16.74 4.48 4.88
C GLY A 33 16.66 3.88 3.47
N ALA A 34 17.25 4.55 2.47
CA ALA A 34 17.32 4.05 1.10
C ALA A 34 18.12 2.74 1.00
N ILE A 35 19.25 2.61 1.71
CA ILE A 35 20.02 1.36 1.79
C ILE A 35 19.18 0.25 2.43
N GLY A 36 18.48 0.55 3.54
CA GLY A 36 17.60 -0.43 4.19
C GLY A 36 16.50 -0.94 3.25
N MET A 37 15.86 -0.04 2.48
CA MET A 37 14.86 -0.41 1.49
C MET A 37 15.47 -1.24 0.33
N LEU A 38 16.67 -0.89 -0.15
CA LEU A 38 17.36 -1.64 -1.20
C LEU A 38 17.67 -3.07 -0.76
N ILE A 39 18.14 -3.25 0.48
CA ILE A 39 18.38 -4.60 1.03
C ILE A 39 17.05 -5.35 1.13
N ALA A 40 15.99 -4.76 1.68
CA ALA A 40 14.69 -5.43 1.81
C ALA A 40 14.13 -5.88 0.45
N ALA A 41 14.14 -5.00 -0.56
CA ALA A 41 13.69 -5.32 -1.91
C ALA A 41 14.59 -6.38 -2.58
N GLY A 42 15.91 -6.29 -2.40
CA GLY A 42 16.86 -7.26 -2.93
C GLY A 42 16.68 -8.66 -2.34
N VAL A 43 16.43 -8.75 -1.02
CA VAL A 43 16.12 -10.01 -0.34
C VAL A 43 14.81 -10.59 -0.88
N ALA A 44 13.75 -9.78 -0.98
CA ALA A 44 12.46 -10.21 -1.51
C ALA A 44 12.55 -10.72 -2.97
N LEU A 45 13.45 -10.16 -3.78
CA LEU A 45 13.62 -10.56 -5.17
C LEU A 45 14.54 -11.78 -5.35
N LEU A 46 15.61 -11.88 -4.57
CA LEU A 46 16.71 -12.83 -4.83
C LEU A 46 16.75 -14.02 -3.87
N LEU A 47 16.18 -13.88 -2.67
CA LEU A 47 16.34 -14.85 -1.58
C LEU A 47 15.02 -15.44 -1.09
N SER A 48 13.89 -15.08 -1.73
CA SER A 48 12.57 -15.60 -1.37
C SER A 48 12.51 -17.13 -1.47
N ARG A 49 11.92 -17.73 -0.44
CA ARG A 49 11.73 -19.19 -0.31
C ARG A 49 10.25 -19.52 -0.20
N ASP A 50 9.90 -20.73 -0.60
CA ASP A 50 8.55 -21.27 -0.41
C ASP A 50 8.29 -21.66 1.05
N ALA A 51 7.05 -22.07 1.35
CA ALA A 51 6.65 -22.50 2.69
C ALA A 51 7.42 -23.73 3.20
N GLY A 52 8.05 -24.50 2.30
CA GLY A 52 8.91 -25.65 2.64
C GLY A 52 10.38 -25.28 2.86
N GLY A 53 10.76 -24.02 2.65
CA GLY A 53 12.14 -23.53 2.80
C GLY A 53 13.02 -23.78 1.57
N ALA A 54 12.46 -24.26 0.46
CA ALA A 54 13.16 -24.36 -0.81
C ALA A 54 13.20 -22.99 -1.51
N PRO A 55 14.24 -22.69 -2.31
CA PRO A 55 14.27 -21.48 -3.13
C PRO A 55 13.02 -21.43 -4.02
N LEU A 56 12.34 -20.29 -4.05
CA LEU A 56 11.15 -20.12 -4.87
C LEU A 56 11.55 -20.22 -6.35
N GLU A 57 11.01 -21.20 -7.08
CA GLU A 57 11.25 -21.31 -8.52
C GLU A 57 10.43 -20.23 -9.26
N ILE A 58 11.07 -19.08 -9.47
CA ILE A 58 10.48 -17.98 -10.23
C ILE A 58 10.60 -18.32 -11.73
N SER A 59 9.46 -18.48 -12.41
CA SER A 59 9.45 -18.70 -13.86
C SER A 59 10.14 -17.54 -14.60
N ARG A 60 10.75 -17.82 -15.76
CA ARG A 60 11.40 -16.78 -16.58
C ARG A 60 10.43 -15.63 -16.91
N GLU A 61 9.16 -15.95 -17.16
CA GLU A 61 8.12 -14.96 -17.43
C GLU A 61 7.85 -14.06 -16.22
N ALA A 62 7.74 -14.64 -15.02
CA ALA A 62 7.55 -13.88 -13.78
C ALA A 62 8.76 -12.97 -13.50
N LEU A 63 9.99 -13.43 -13.73
CA LEU A 63 11.20 -12.63 -13.57
C LEU A 63 11.20 -11.42 -14.54
N ILE A 64 10.77 -11.62 -15.79
CA ILE A 64 10.64 -10.54 -16.77
C ILE A 64 9.57 -9.54 -16.32
N ALA A 65 8.40 -10.01 -15.89
CA ALA A 65 7.31 -9.15 -15.43
C ALA A 65 7.73 -8.29 -14.22
N ILE A 66 8.42 -8.90 -13.24
CA ILE A 66 8.98 -8.20 -12.08
C ILE A 66 10.01 -7.15 -12.52
N GLY A 67 10.94 -7.53 -13.41
CA GLY A 67 11.97 -6.61 -13.92
C GLY A 67 11.38 -5.41 -14.66
N VAL A 68 10.38 -5.64 -15.52
CA VAL A 68 9.66 -4.57 -16.22
C VAL A 68 8.90 -3.69 -15.25
N GLY A 69 8.18 -4.25 -14.28
CA GLY A 69 7.45 -3.49 -13.28
C GLY A 69 8.36 -2.62 -12.41
N LEU A 70 9.48 -3.18 -11.95
CA LEU A 70 10.48 -2.46 -11.17
C LEU A 70 11.12 -1.33 -11.99
N ALA A 71 11.50 -1.60 -13.24
CA ALA A 71 12.09 -0.60 -14.12
C ALA A 71 11.11 0.53 -14.45
N ALA A 72 9.87 0.20 -14.82
CA ALA A 72 8.82 1.18 -15.13
C ALA A 72 8.48 2.04 -13.92
N GLY A 73 8.24 1.42 -12.75
CA GLY A 73 7.93 2.13 -11.51
C GLY A 73 9.08 3.04 -11.06
N THR A 74 10.32 2.54 -11.11
CA THR A 74 11.51 3.34 -10.77
C THR A 74 11.69 4.52 -11.72
N LEU A 75 11.52 4.30 -13.03
CA LEU A 75 11.65 5.36 -14.04
C LEU A 75 10.61 6.46 -13.83
N VAL A 76 9.33 6.08 -13.68
CA VAL A 76 8.25 7.04 -13.42
C VAL A 76 8.48 7.79 -12.12
N GLY A 77 8.90 7.09 -11.05
CA GLY A 77 9.20 7.68 -9.75
C GLY A 77 10.35 8.70 -9.80
N ILE A 78 11.45 8.38 -10.49
CA ILE A 78 12.59 9.30 -10.67
C ILE A 78 12.14 10.54 -11.45
N ILE A 79 11.45 10.36 -12.58
CA ILE A 79 11.01 11.48 -13.41
C ILE A 79 10.05 12.39 -12.63
N ALA A 80 9.06 11.80 -11.95
CA ALA A 80 8.07 12.55 -11.19
C ALA A 80 8.70 13.32 -10.02
N SER A 81 9.62 12.68 -9.28
CA SER A 81 10.29 13.31 -8.13
C SER A 81 11.28 14.41 -8.51
N GLN A 82 11.94 14.32 -9.67
CA GLN A 82 12.89 15.33 -10.13
C GLN A 82 12.22 16.55 -10.79
N LYS A 83 11.06 16.35 -11.42
CA LYS A 83 10.36 17.42 -12.16
C LYS A 83 9.34 18.19 -11.33
N VAL A 84 8.96 17.71 -10.15
CA VAL A 84 7.98 18.40 -9.30
C VAL A 84 8.56 19.68 -8.70
N GLN A 85 7.76 20.75 -8.67
CA GLN A 85 8.13 22.00 -8.04
C GLN A 85 8.10 21.87 -6.51
N MET A 86 8.95 22.63 -5.79
CA MET A 86 8.98 22.59 -4.32
C MET A 86 7.65 23.01 -3.67
N THR A 87 6.89 23.88 -4.34
CA THR A 87 5.52 24.28 -3.94
C THR A 87 4.49 23.17 -4.12
N ALA A 88 4.80 22.18 -4.97
CA ALA A 88 3.92 21.07 -5.33
C ALA A 88 4.29 19.75 -4.63
N ILE A 89 5.19 19.79 -3.63
CA ILE A 89 5.58 18.62 -2.85
C ILE A 89 4.37 17.96 -2.15
N PRO A 90 3.45 18.71 -1.50
CA PRO A 90 2.34 18.08 -0.76
C PRO A 90 1.48 17.13 -1.60
N GLN A 91 1.10 17.52 -2.82
CA GLN A 91 0.29 16.66 -3.70
C GLN A 91 1.07 15.46 -4.21
N MET A 92 2.37 15.61 -4.48
CA MET A 92 3.22 14.52 -4.94
C MET A 92 3.36 13.45 -3.84
N VAL A 93 3.56 13.89 -2.60
CA VAL A 93 3.55 13.00 -1.42
C VAL A 93 2.20 12.28 -1.26
N ALA A 94 1.09 12.98 -1.45
CA ALA A 94 -0.24 12.35 -1.42
C ALA A 94 -0.37 11.25 -2.47
N LEU A 95 0.04 11.53 -3.71
CA LEU A 95 -0.03 10.57 -4.81
C LEU A 95 0.84 9.32 -4.57
N PHE A 96 2.09 9.49 -4.11
CA PHE A 96 2.97 8.36 -3.78
C PHE A 96 2.46 7.51 -2.62
N ASN A 97 1.85 8.13 -1.60
CA ASN A 97 1.18 7.40 -0.53
C ASN A 97 0.00 6.57 -1.06
N GLY A 98 -0.79 7.13 -1.99
CA GLY A 98 -1.89 6.42 -2.64
C GLY A 98 -1.44 5.21 -3.44
N LEU A 99 -0.34 5.34 -4.21
CA LEU A 99 0.26 4.24 -4.95
C LEU A 99 0.79 3.12 -4.03
N GLY A 100 1.36 3.48 -2.88
CA GLY A 100 1.76 2.51 -1.85
C GLY A 100 0.57 1.73 -1.28
N GLY A 101 -0.56 2.41 -1.04
CA GLY A 101 -1.82 1.77 -0.63
C GLY A 101 -2.42 0.86 -1.70
N ALA A 102 -2.36 1.27 -2.98
CA ALA A 102 -2.75 0.41 -4.09
C ALA A 102 -1.88 -0.86 -4.16
N ALA A 103 -0.56 -0.72 -4.00
CA ALA A 103 0.35 -1.86 -4.03
C ALA A 103 0.05 -2.88 -2.93
N SER A 104 -0.19 -2.43 -1.69
CA SER A 104 -0.54 -3.36 -0.58
C SER A 104 -1.88 -4.05 -0.81
N ALA A 105 -2.91 -3.32 -1.27
CA ALA A 105 -4.21 -3.89 -1.58
C ALA A 105 -4.15 -4.94 -2.71
N LEU A 106 -3.40 -4.67 -3.78
CA LEU A 106 -3.23 -5.59 -4.91
C LEU A 106 -2.47 -6.86 -4.49
N VAL A 107 -1.36 -6.71 -3.75
CA VAL A 107 -0.58 -7.86 -3.26
C VAL A 107 -1.43 -8.76 -2.38
N SER A 108 -2.19 -8.20 -1.43
CA SER A 108 -3.08 -8.99 -0.56
C SER A 108 -4.23 -9.64 -1.33
N THR A 109 -4.76 -8.98 -2.36
CA THR A 109 -5.78 -9.58 -3.23
C THR A 109 -5.24 -10.80 -3.97
N ILE A 110 -4.02 -10.69 -4.53
CA ILE A 110 -3.37 -11.79 -5.24
C ILE A 110 -3.06 -12.95 -4.30
N ASP A 111 -2.57 -12.69 -3.09
CA ASP A 111 -2.27 -13.73 -2.09
C ASP A 111 -3.55 -14.51 -1.70
N LEU A 112 -4.68 -13.80 -1.55
CA LEU A 112 -5.97 -14.43 -1.32
C LEU A 112 -6.42 -15.33 -2.47
N PHE A 113 -6.21 -14.92 -3.73
CA PHE A 113 -6.58 -15.76 -4.88
C PHE A 113 -5.66 -16.96 -5.07
N ASN A 114 -4.35 -16.82 -4.86
CA ASN A 114 -3.38 -17.89 -5.06
C ASN A 114 -3.51 -19.02 -4.03
N LYS A 115 -3.86 -18.72 -2.78
CA LYS A 115 -4.06 -19.76 -1.75
C LYS A 115 -5.39 -20.51 -1.86
N LYS A 116 -6.33 -20.08 -2.70
CA LYS A 116 -7.57 -20.83 -3.00
C LYS A 116 -7.31 -22.18 -3.67
N ALA A 117 -6.10 -22.44 -4.18
CA ALA A 117 -5.79 -23.62 -4.98
C ALA A 117 -5.45 -24.91 -4.20
N GLY A 118 -5.52 -24.97 -2.86
CA GLY A 118 -5.17 -26.24 -2.19
C GLY A 118 -5.32 -26.38 -0.67
N SER A 119 -5.75 -25.39 0.10
CA SER A 119 -5.99 -25.55 1.54
C SER A 119 -7.01 -24.55 2.07
N SER A 120 -7.60 -24.85 3.24
CA SER A 120 -8.42 -23.90 3.99
C SER A 120 -7.61 -22.62 4.23
N VAL A 121 -8.13 -21.47 3.79
CA VAL A 121 -7.51 -20.17 4.09
C VAL A 121 -7.56 -19.98 5.60
N GLU A 122 -6.41 -20.11 6.26
CA GLU A 122 -6.30 -19.85 7.69
C GLU A 122 -6.69 -18.40 8.01
N LEU A 123 -7.37 -18.20 9.15
CA LEU A 123 -7.70 -16.88 9.68
C LEU A 123 -6.48 -15.93 9.74
N THR A 124 -5.30 -16.51 9.95
CA THR A 124 -3.99 -15.86 10.00
C THR A 124 -3.64 -15.11 8.70
N LEU A 125 -4.24 -15.47 7.57
CA LEU A 125 -3.98 -14.86 6.26
C LEU A 125 -5.14 -13.98 5.80
N SER A 126 -6.37 -14.42 6.02
CA SER A 126 -7.56 -13.68 5.57
C SER A 126 -7.73 -12.34 6.29
N VAL A 127 -7.45 -12.28 7.60
CA VAL A 127 -7.59 -11.04 8.37
C VAL A 127 -6.56 -9.98 7.94
N PRO A 128 -5.24 -10.25 7.90
CA PRO A 128 -4.27 -9.26 7.41
C PRO A 128 -4.52 -8.86 5.95
N ALA A 129 -4.93 -9.79 5.09
CA ALA A 129 -5.23 -9.47 3.71
C ALA A 129 -6.45 -8.55 3.57
N ALA A 130 -7.54 -8.83 4.31
CA ALA A 130 -8.72 -7.96 4.34
C ALA A 130 -8.38 -6.55 4.86
N LEU A 131 -7.57 -6.45 5.92
CA LEU A 131 -7.09 -5.16 6.43
C LEU A 131 -6.22 -4.41 5.43
N SER A 132 -5.34 -5.10 4.71
CA SER A 132 -4.53 -4.50 3.65
C SER A 132 -5.37 -3.97 2.49
N VAL A 133 -6.40 -4.71 2.07
CA VAL A 133 -7.34 -4.24 1.03
C VAL A 133 -8.12 -3.01 1.52
N LEU A 134 -8.60 -3.04 2.77
CA LEU A 134 -9.33 -1.92 3.37
C LEU A 134 -8.46 -0.67 3.48
N ILE A 135 -7.33 -0.77 4.17
CA ILE A 135 -6.42 0.36 4.42
C ILE A 135 -5.84 0.85 3.10
N GLY A 136 -5.43 -0.07 2.21
CA GLY A 136 -4.89 0.26 0.90
C GLY A 136 -5.90 0.97 -0.02
N GLY A 137 -7.16 0.49 -0.06
CA GLY A 137 -8.24 1.10 -0.84
C GLY A 137 -8.65 2.48 -0.35
N VAL A 138 -8.77 2.65 0.97
CA VAL A 138 -9.02 3.97 1.60
C VAL A 138 -7.86 4.92 1.30
N THR A 139 -6.62 4.44 1.43
CA THR A 139 -5.42 5.24 1.18
C THR A 139 -5.33 5.68 -0.27
N LEU A 140 -5.55 4.77 -1.23
CA LEU A 140 -5.52 5.06 -2.66
C LEU A 140 -6.49 6.19 -3.04
N THR A 141 -7.75 6.02 -2.68
CA THR A 141 -8.82 6.95 -3.08
C THR A 141 -8.79 8.25 -2.28
N GLY A 142 -8.47 8.20 -0.99
CA GLY A 142 -8.25 9.38 -0.16
C GLY A 142 -7.09 10.22 -0.68
N SER A 143 -5.96 9.59 -1.02
CA SER A 143 -4.82 10.24 -1.65
C SER A 143 -5.15 10.85 -3.01
N ALA A 144 -6.00 10.21 -3.82
CA ALA A 144 -6.44 10.76 -5.10
C ALA A 144 -7.25 12.06 -4.93
N ILE A 145 -8.16 12.11 -3.94
CA ILE A 145 -8.91 13.33 -3.62
C ILE A 145 -7.99 14.40 -3.03
N ALA A 146 -7.06 14.03 -2.14
CA ALA A 146 -6.09 14.96 -1.58
C ALA A 146 -5.20 15.58 -2.68
N PHE A 147 -4.69 14.76 -3.60
CA PHE A 147 -3.96 15.22 -4.78
C PHE A 147 -4.80 16.18 -5.62
N ALA A 148 -6.04 15.80 -5.95
CA ALA A 148 -6.91 16.62 -6.80
C ALA A 148 -7.24 17.99 -6.16
N LYS A 149 -7.40 18.06 -4.84
CA LYS A 149 -7.59 19.32 -4.11
C LYS A 149 -6.36 20.20 -4.13
N LEU A 150 -5.20 19.63 -3.79
CA LEU A 150 -3.94 20.37 -3.73
C LEU A 150 -3.47 20.83 -5.12
N GLN A 151 -3.85 20.10 -6.17
CA GLN A 151 -3.61 20.48 -7.56
C GLN A 151 -4.62 21.49 -8.12
N GLY A 152 -5.67 21.83 -7.36
CA GLY A 152 -6.74 22.74 -7.78
C GLY A 152 -7.73 22.17 -8.80
N LEU A 153 -7.72 20.85 -9.02
CA LEU A 153 -8.72 20.15 -9.85
C LEU A 153 -10.08 20.07 -9.15
N ILE A 154 -10.07 19.98 -7.82
CA ILE A 154 -11.23 20.09 -6.93
C ILE A 154 -11.01 21.33 -6.05
N GLY A 155 -12.07 22.08 -5.76
CA GLY A 155 -11.95 23.25 -4.87
C GLY A 155 -11.41 22.86 -3.49
N GLY A 156 -10.47 23.65 -2.96
CA GLY A 156 -9.88 23.44 -1.62
C GLY A 156 -10.83 23.75 -0.45
N ARG A 157 -12.08 24.15 -0.71
CA ARG A 157 -13.06 24.37 0.36
C ARG A 157 -13.58 23.03 0.87
N PRO A 158 -13.77 22.87 2.20
CA PRO A 158 -14.45 21.71 2.77
C PRO A 158 -15.79 21.44 2.09
N LEU A 159 -15.94 20.25 1.49
CA LEU A 159 -17.19 19.80 0.90
C LEU A 159 -17.93 18.94 1.92
N VAL A 160 -18.79 19.58 2.70
CA VAL A 160 -19.61 18.93 3.73
C VAL A 160 -20.95 18.50 3.12
N TYR A 161 -21.39 17.29 3.44
CA TYR A 161 -22.66 16.71 2.98
C TYR A 161 -23.47 16.20 4.19
N PRO A 162 -24.83 16.13 4.08
CA PRO A 162 -25.65 15.66 5.18
C PRO A 162 -25.31 14.21 5.55
N LEU A 163 -25.43 13.87 6.85
CA LEU A 163 -25.17 12.51 7.37
C LEU A 163 -23.73 12.00 7.18
N GLN A 164 -22.74 12.89 7.03
CA GLN A 164 -21.33 12.52 6.85
C GLN A 164 -20.80 11.48 7.86
N LYS A 165 -20.93 11.76 9.16
CA LYS A 165 -20.43 10.85 10.21
C LYS A 165 -21.13 9.47 10.17
N PRO A 166 -22.47 9.37 10.15
CA PRO A 166 -23.12 8.07 10.10
C PRO A 166 -22.89 7.32 8.78
N LEU A 167 -22.79 8.01 7.64
CA LEU A 167 -22.46 7.37 6.36
C LEU A 167 -21.05 6.78 6.35
N ASN A 168 -20.05 7.53 6.84
CA ASN A 168 -18.68 7.03 6.95
C ASN A 168 -18.58 5.85 7.92
N LEU A 169 -19.31 5.91 9.04
CA LEU A 169 -19.37 4.80 9.99
C LEU A 169 -20.03 3.56 9.36
N LEU A 170 -21.13 3.75 8.61
CA LEU A 170 -21.82 2.66 7.93
C LEU A 170 -20.92 1.99 6.87
N LEU A 171 -20.18 2.78 6.10
CA LEU A 171 -19.21 2.25 5.14
C LEU A 171 -18.06 1.50 5.82
N LEU A 172 -17.56 2.01 6.94
CA LEU A 172 -16.52 1.33 7.72
C LEU A 172 -17.03 0.00 8.29
N LEU A 173 -18.23 -0.02 8.88
CA LEU A 173 -18.84 -1.24 9.39
C LEU A 173 -19.14 -2.23 8.26
N GLY A 174 -19.61 -1.75 7.11
CA GLY A 174 -19.82 -2.57 5.91
C GLY A 174 -18.52 -3.16 5.37
N ALA A 175 -17.43 -2.40 5.40
CA ALA A 175 -16.10 -2.89 5.04
C ALA A 175 -15.62 -3.98 6.02
N ILE A 176 -15.73 -3.74 7.33
CA ILE A 176 -15.37 -4.74 8.35
C ILE A 176 -16.21 -6.01 8.18
N ALA A 177 -17.53 -5.88 7.99
CA ALA A 177 -18.42 -7.01 7.75
C ALA A 177 -18.04 -7.78 6.47
N SER A 178 -17.68 -7.07 5.40
CA SER A 178 -17.20 -7.68 4.15
C SER A 178 -15.87 -8.41 4.36
N GLY A 179 -14.97 -7.89 5.20
CA GLY A 179 -13.74 -8.55 5.60
C GLY A 179 -13.97 -9.81 6.44
N CYS A 180 -14.91 -9.77 7.38
CA CYS A 180 -15.33 -10.96 8.13
C CYS A 180 -15.97 -12.02 7.23
N TRP A 181 -16.81 -11.59 6.29
CA TRP A 181 -17.42 -12.49 5.29
C TRP A 181 -16.37 -13.11 4.38
N LEU A 182 -15.39 -12.33 3.92
CA LEU A 182 -14.24 -12.82 3.16
C LEU A 182 -13.42 -13.87 3.93
N ALA A 183 -13.30 -13.71 5.25
CA ALA A 183 -12.61 -14.69 6.10
C ALA A 183 -13.44 -15.98 6.32
N ALA A 184 -14.77 -15.87 6.36
CA ALA A 184 -15.67 -17.00 6.51
C ALA A 184 -15.86 -17.80 5.21
N GLU A 185 -15.96 -17.11 4.08
CA GLU A 185 -16.16 -17.69 2.75
C GLU A 185 -15.10 -17.20 1.76
N PRO A 186 -13.85 -17.68 1.87
CA PRO A 186 -12.76 -17.20 1.03
C PRO A 186 -12.97 -17.47 -0.47
N LEU A 187 -13.82 -18.43 -0.82
CA LEU A 187 -14.06 -18.83 -2.21
C LEU A 187 -14.88 -17.80 -2.99
N ASP A 188 -15.80 -17.10 -2.33
CA ASP A 188 -16.64 -16.09 -2.97
C ASP A 188 -15.79 -14.82 -3.25
N PRO A 189 -15.74 -14.33 -4.51
CA PRO A 189 -15.10 -13.03 -4.80
C PRO A 189 -15.96 -11.83 -4.39
N MET A 190 -17.27 -12.01 -4.15
CA MET A 190 -18.19 -10.92 -3.82
C MET A 190 -17.78 -10.12 -2.55
N PRO A 191 -17.38 -10.76 -1.43
CA PRO A 191 -16.97 -10.04 -0.22
C PRO A 191 -15.76 -9.13 -0.47
N LEU A 192 -14.82 -9.57 -1.33
CA LEU A 192 -13.66 -8.79 -1.71
C LEU A 192 -14.06 -7.53 -2.50
N TYR A 193 -14.99 -7.64 -3.45
CA TYR A 193 -15.47 -6.48 -4.21
C TYR A 193 -16.26 -5.50 -3.32
N CYS A 194 -17.09 -6.01 -2.41
CA CYS A 194 -17.78 -5.19 -1.42
C CYS A 194 -16.78 -4.47 -0.49
N LEU A 195 -15.74 -5.17 -0.04
CA LEU A 195 -14.67 -4.61 0.77
C LEU A 195 -13.90 -3.51 0.02
N ALA A 196 -13.46 -3.79 -1.20
CA ALA A 196 -12.72 -2.83 -2.02
C ALA A 196 -13.57 -1.61 -2.39
N GLY A 197 -14.85 -1.82 -2.75
CA GLY A 197 -15.80 -0.76 -3.06
C GLY A 197 -16.11 0.14 -1.87
N SER A 198 -16.39 -0.45 -0.70
CA SER A 198 -16.62 0.31 0.53
C SER A 198 -15.38 1.08 0.98
N ALA A 199 -14.19 0.48 0.88
CA ALA A 199 -12.91 1.14 1.15
C ALA A 199 -12.66 2.33 0.21
N ALA A 200 -12.90 2.16 -1.09
CA ALA A 200 -12.75 3.21 -2.09
C ALA A 200 -13.71 4.39 -1.86
N ILE A 201 -14.98 4.11 -1.58
CA ILE A 201 -15.98 5.14 -1.28
C ILE A 201 -15.62 5.84 0.03
N LEU A 202 -15.24 5.09 1.07
CA LEU A 202 -14.84 5.64 2.36
C LEU A 202 -13.62 6.56 2.25
N GLY A 203 -12.62 6.21 1.43
CA GLY A 203 -11.47 7.08 1.19
C GLY A 203 -11.85 8.40 0.52
N VAL A 204 -12.75 8.38 -0.47
CA VAL A 204 -13.28 9.61 -1.07
C VAL A 204 -14.04 10.45 -0.04
N LEU A 205 -15.04 9.85 0.61
CA LEU A 205 -15.98 10.52 1.50
C LEU A 205 -15.33 11.04 2.80
N SER A 206 -14.21 10.46 3.23
CA SER A 206 -13.45 10.91 4.40
C SER A 206 -12.55 12.12 4.11
N VAL A 207 -12.09 12.30 2.86
CA VAL A 207 -11.18 13.40 2.46
C VAL A 207 -11.90 14.61 1.86
N LEU A 208 -13.07 14.44 1.25
CA LEU A 208 -13.93 15.55 0.80
C LEU A 208 -14.20 16.67 1.84
N PRO A 209 -14.43 16.40 3.13
CA PRO A 209 -14.65 17.44 4.14
C PRO A 209 -13.38 18.16 4.61
N ILE A 210 -12.18 17.68 4.25
CA ILE A 210 -10.90 18.27 4.69
C ILE A 210 -10.60 19.51 3.85
N GLY A 211 -10.17 20.61 4.49
CA GLY A 211 -9.73 21.84 3.82
C GLY A 211 -8.30 21.76 3.30
#